data_AF-A0A4S3JJS9-F1
#
_entry.id   AF-A0A4S3JJS9-F1
#
_cell.length_a   1.000
_cell.length_b   1.000
_cell.length_c   1.000
_cell.angle_alpha   90.00
_cell.angle_beta   90.00
_cell.angle_gamma   90.00
#
_symmetry.space_group_name_H-M   'P 1'
#
loop_
_entity.id
_entity.type
_entity.pdbx_description
1 polymer ?
#
loop_
_entity_poly.entity_id
_entity_poly.type
_entity_poly.pdbx_seq_one_letter_code
_entity_poly.pdbx_strand_id
1 'polypeptide(L)'
;MLSSSFLCLSLAALVAASSDSRCAGDITISTQSDADALSNCDTIYGPLTITSSARGAISLPNIEGIKGPLTIKDTQNLNAVTAKDLESVSGTVTVTGNKALTSLEFNDLGTVDGELKVQDNDNLKELKLDGLETVNRGLKLSGDFTSLSFSNLENVHGESNIQNSGNLSCSVLDRLRDQGAFQGSYSCSNSKSGSSGLSAGAKAGIAIGVILGVLLIVLLVWMCARRQRRQRRAQKEAIDNIAAAGAARTIVDEEKAEHRVSGTPSLPEDSSQMQAVNSIPRKPLSPPPLETEAGGGSTSLPSALVVGDQRASMGAGTNAQSDPSLFLRPMPRRQPSESDVPMLDSGDVHEAPVQSAREQDAPYELDAGPVRGTHQQAIHHD
;
A
#
# COMPACT_ATOMS: atom_id res chain seq x y z
N MET A 1 -31.37 -52.04 -47.08
CA MET A 1 -30.16 -51.84 -46.26
C MET A 1 -29.15 -51.05 -47.07
N LEU A 2 -28.68 -49.92 -46.55
CA LEU A 2 -27.31 -49.37 -46.67
C LEU A 2 -27.35 -47.94 -46.07
N SER A 3 -26.42 -47.64 -45.17
CA SER A 3 -26.42 -46.37 -44.40
C SER A 3 -25.47 -45.37 -45.05
N SER A 4 -26.01 -44.24 -45.54
CA SER A 4 -25.20 -43.11 -46.01
C SER A 4 -24.76 -42.23 -44.85
N SER A 5 -23.86 -42.75 -44.02
CA SER A 5 -23.29 -42.02 -42.89
C SER A 5 -22.33 -40.94 -43.39
N PHE A 6 -22.76 -39.68 -43.38
CA PHE A 6 -21.90 -38.54 -43.70
C PHE A 6 -20.85 -38.35 -42.60
N LEU A 7 -19.60 -38.72 -42.89
CA LEU A 7 -18.47 -38.52 -42.00
C LEU A 7 -18.01 -37.06 -42.06
N CYS A 8 -18.61 -36.20 -41.22
CA CYS A 8 -18.26 -34.79 -41.15
C CYS A 8 -16.89 -34.61 -40.48
N LEU A 9 -15.84 -34.54 -41.30
CA LEU A 9 -14.46 -34.46 -40.84
C LEU A 9 -14.13 -33.01 -40.44
N SER A 10 -14.39 -32.65 -39.18
CA SER A 10 -14.04 -31.35 -38.63
C SER A 10 -12.53 -31.17 -38.54
N LEU A 11 -11.95 -30.45 -39.51
CA LEU A 11 -10.55 -30.04 -39.50
C LEU A 11 -10.32 -28.96 -38.44
N ALA A 12 -10.23 -29.38 -37.18
CA ALA A 12 -9.73 -28.54 -36.10
C ALA A 12 -8.26 -28.23 -36.37
N ALA A 13 -8.00 -27.05 -36.93
CA ALA A 13 -6.65 -26.53 -37.11
C ALA A 13 -6.05 -26.24 -35.73
N LEU A 14 -5.37 -27.24 -35.16
CA LEU A 14 -4.59 -27.09 -33.95
C LEU A 14 -3.44 -26.12 -34.27
N VAL A 15 -3.60 -24.85 -33.88
CA VAL A 15 -2.52 -23.87 -33.83
C VAL A 15 -1.58 -24.33 -32.73
N ALA A 16 -0.68 -25.24 -33.09
CA ALA A 16 0.50 -25.51 -32.30
C ALA A 16 1.35 -24.24 -32.36
N ALA A 17 1.25 -23.42 -31.31
CA ALA A 17 2.16 -22.31 -31.10
C ALA A 17 3.58 -22.88 -31.05
N SER A 18 4.29 -22.78 -32.17
CA SER A 18 5.69 -23.17 -32.29
C SER A 18 6.51 -22.12 -31.58
N SER A 19 6.63 -22.27 -30.26
CA SER A 19 7.59 -21.50 -29.47
C SER A 19 8.99 -21.77 -30.03
N ASP A 20 9.48 -20.84 -30.85
CA ASP A 20 10.89 -20.79 -31.22
C ASP A 20 11.68 -20.80 -29.90
N SER A 21 12.72 -21.60 -29.82
CA SER A 21 13.54 -21.74 -28.62
C SER A 21 14.20 -20.43 -28.20
N ARG A 22 14.23 -19.43 -29.08
CA ARG A 22 14.61 -18.02 -28.77
C ARG A 22 13.60 -17.29 -27.90
N CYS A 23 12.33 -17.65 -27.97
CA CYS A 23 11.23 -17.01 -27.24
C CYS A 23 11.05 -17.59 -25.82
N ALA A 24 11.92 -18.50 -25.36
CA ALA A 24 11.76 -19.22 -24.09
C ALA A 24 13.03 -19.23 -23.25
N GLY A 25 12.87 -19.19 -21.93
CA GLY A 25 13.97 -19.10 -20.96
C GLY A 25 14.37 -17.66 -20.64
N ASP A 26 15.59 -17.48 -20.14
CA ASP A 26 16.07 -16.20 -19.61
C ASP A 26 16.53 -15.27 -20.75
N ILE A 27 15.64 -14.38 -21.20
CA ILE A 27 15.91 -13.46 -22.31
C ILE A 27 16.59 -12.19 -21.78
N THR A 28 17.70 -11.79 -22.43
CA THR A 28 18.44 -10.57 -22.10
C THR A 28 18.61 -9.67 -23.30
N ILE A 29 18.42 -8.36 -23.11
CA ILE A 29 18.45 -7.34 -24.17
C ILE A 29 19.42 -6.23 -23.77
N SER A 30 20.39 -5.91 -24.62
CA SER A 30 21.44 -4.90 -24.39
C SER A 30 21.54 -3.86 -25.51
N THR A 31 20.84 -4.09 -26.62
CA THR A 31 20.78 -3.26 -27.83
C THR A 31 19.43 -3.46 -28.53
N GLN A 32 19.06 -2.54 -29.43
CA GLN A 32 17.88 -2.72 -30.29
C GLN A 32 17.95 -4.04 -31.08
N SER A 33 19.12 -4.43 -31.58
CA SER A 33 19.29 -5.67 -32.37
C SER A 33 19.03 -6.95 -31.59
N ASP A 34 19.15 -6.93 -30.25
CA ASP A 34 18.75 -8.06 -29.41
C ASP A 34 17.21 -8.16 -29.31
N ALA A 35 16.50 -7.03 -29.36
CA ALA A 35 15.03 -6.99 -29.42
C ALA A 35 14.49 -7.29 -30.83
N ASP A 36 15.16 -6.80 -31.88
CA ASP A 36 14.84 -7.12 -33.28
C ASP A 36 14.92 -8.63 -33.54
N ALA A 37 15.85 -9.33 -32.88
CA ALA A 37 16.00 -10.79 -32.96
C ALA A 37 14.82 -11.58 -32.33
N LEU A 38 13.94 -10.91 -31.58
CA LEU A 38 12.72 -11.45 -30.98
C LEU A 38 11.45 -11.11 -31.78
N SER A 39 11.56 -10.43 -32.92
CA SER A 39 10.40 -9.99 -33.73
C SER A 39 9.49 -11.10 -34.30
N ASN A 40 9.83 -12.37 -34.09
CA ASN A 40 9.01 -13.55 -34.41
C ASN A 40 8.37 -14.18 -33.14
N CYS A 41 8.40 -13.49 -31.99
CA CYS A 41 7.96 -14.01 -30.69
C CYS A 41 6.70 -13.28 -30.18
N ASP A 42 5.51 -13.71 -30.61
CA ASP A 42 4.22 -13.19 -30.11
C ASP A 42 4.13 -13.28 -28.57
N THR A 43 4.72 -14.34 -27.98
CA THR A 43 4.83 -14.51 -26.52
C THR A 43 6.20 -15.01 -26.10
N ILE A 44 6.73 -14.40 -25.04
CA ILE A 44 7.98 -14.76 -24.36
C ILE A 44 7.68 -15.64 -23.14
N TYR A 45 8.28 -16.84 -23.09
CA TYR A 45 8.11 -17.85 -22.06
C TYR A 45 9.28 -17.86 -21.08
N GLY A 46 9.41 -16.79 -20.30
CA GLY A 46 10.45 -16.64 -19.29
C GLY A 46 10.61 -15.20 -18.81
N PRO A 47 11.62 -14.90 -17.98
CA PRO A 47 11.94 -13.53 -17.58
C PRO A 47 12.61 -12.77 -18.73
N LEU A 48 12.18 -11.52 -18.95
CA LEU A 48 12.88 -10.58 -19.83
C LEU A 48 13.67 -9.58 -18.99
N THR A 49 14.97 -9.47 -19.25
CA THR A 49 15.85 -8.50 -18.58
C THR A 49 16.54 -7.57 -19.59
N ILE A 50 16.19 -6.29 -19.58
CA ILE A 50 17.02 -5.25 -20.19
C ILE A 50 18.23 -5.03 -19.27
N THR A 51 19.44 -5.30 -19.79
CA THR A 51 20.66 -5.35 -18.98
C THR A 51 21.19 -3.95 -18.64
N SER A 52 21.97 -3.81 -17.58
CA SER A 52 22.60 -2.53 -17.20
C SER A 52 23.52 -1.92 -18.29
N SER A 53 23.94 -2.74 -19.27
CA SER A 53 24.71 -2.30 -20.45
C SER A 53 23.86 -1.74 -21.60
N ALA A 54 22.52 -1.75 -21.46
CA ALA A 54 21.58 -1.21 -22.43
C ALA A 54 21.76 0.28 -22.69
N ARG A 55 21.53 0.69 -23.95
CA ARG A 55 21.84 2.03 -24.45
C ARG A 55 20.94 2.46 -25.61
N GLY A 56 20.72 3.76 -25.76
CA GLY A 56 19.86 4.34 -26.80
C GLY A 56 18.38 4.14 -26.48
N ALA A 57 17.53 4.00 -27.49
CA ALA A 57 16.15 3.53 -27.31
C ALA A 57 16.08 2.02 -27.55
N ILE A 58 15.19 1.32 -26.82
CA ILE A 58 14.83 -0.09 -27.07
C ILE A 58 13.33 -0.17 -27.32
N SER A 59 12.95 -0.58 -28.52
CA SER A 59 11.60 -0.97 -28.89
C SER A 59 11.49 -2.49 -28.90
N LEU A 60 10.45 -3.05 -28.29
CA LEU A 60 10.09 -4.46 -28.37
C LEU A 60 8.98 -4.62 -29.44
N PRO A 61 9.30 -5.11 -30.66
CA PRO A 61 8.31 -5.30 -31.72
C PRO A 61 7.55 -6.62 -31.55
N ASN A 62 6.23 -6.60 -31.75
CA ASN A 62 5.37 -7.79 -31.87
C ASN A 62 5.30 -8.68 -30.60
N ILE A 63 5.82 -8.23 -29.45
CA ILE A 63 5.74 -9.00 -28.20
C ILE A 63 4.41 -8.69 -27.51
N GLU A 64 3.40 -9.54 -27.68
CA GLU A 64 2.07 -9.41 -27.06
C GLU A 64 2.07 -9.84 -25.58
N GLY A 65 2.89 -10.85 -25.24
CA GLY A 65 2.90 -11.45 -23.91
C GLY A 65 4.28 -11.75 -23.35
N ILE A 66 4.50 -11.45 -22.06
CA ILE A 66 5.66 -11.93 -21.30
C ILE A 66 5.15 -12.81 -20.16
N LYS A 67 5.37 -14.12 -20.26
CA LYS A 67 4.99 -15.12 -19.24
C LYS A 67 6.09 -15.27 -18.18
N GLY A 68 6.42 -14.15 -17.54
CA GLY A 68 7.48 -13.99 -16.55
C GLY A 68 7.61 -12.52 -16.11
N PRO A 69 8.60 -12.18 -15.26
CA PRO A 69 8.87 -10.80 -14.86
C PRO A 69 9.59 -10.02 -15.98
N LEU A 70 9.25 -8.74 -16.09
CA LEU A 70 9.92 -7.75 -16.95
C LEU A 70 10.83 -6.89 -16.08
N THR A 71 12.15 -6.93 -16.30
CA THR A 71 13.14 -6.20 -15.50
C THR A 71 13.97 -5.25 -16.36
N ILE A 72 14.02 -3.97 -15.96
CA ILE A 72 14.79 -2.91 -16.61
C ILE A 72 15.55 -2.19 -15.49
N LYS A 73 16.85 -2.47 -15.32
CA LYS A 73 17.57 -2.01 -14.13
C LYS A 73 18.99 -1.50 -14.36
N ASP A 74 19.36 -0.53 -13.52
CA ASP A 74 20.72 -0.01 -13.35
C ASP A 74 21.37 0.53 -14.64
N THR A 75 20.55 0.86 -15.65
CA THR A 75 21.03 1.29 -16.97
C THR A 75 21.54 2.73 -16.94
N GLN A 76 22.71 2.95 -17.53
CA GLN A 76 23.36 4.27 -17.52
C GLN A 76 23.15 5.06 -18.82
N ASN A 77 22.81 4.40 -19.92
CA ASN A 77 22.75 5.02 -21.27
C ASN A 77 21.45 4.72 -22.03
N LEU A 78 20.47 4.05 -21.40
CA LEU A 78 19.17 3.74 -21.98
C LEU A 78 18.26 4.97 -21.84
N ASN A 79 17.76 5.49 -22.95
CA ASN A 79 16.97 6.72 -23.03
C ASN A 79 15.46 6.48 -23.05
N ALA A 80 15.01 5.44 -23.74
CA ALA A 80 13.59 5.12 -23.87
C ALA A 80 13.37 3.61 -23.96
N VAL A 81 12.24 3.13 -23.43
CA VAL A 81 11.76 1.77 -23.69
C VAL A 81 10.30 1.82 -24.13
N THR A 82 10.03 1.20 -25.28
CA THR A 82 8.69 1.13 -25.88
C THR A 82 8.35 -0.33 -26.16
N ALA A 83 7.14 -0.75 -25.84
CA ALA A 83 6.59 -2.04 -26.25
C ALA A 83 5.14 -1.79 -26.62
N LYS A 84 4.91 -1.43 -27.90
CA LYS A 84 3.61 -0.91 -28.34
C LYS A 84 2.52 -1.98 -28.29
N ASP A 85 2.85 -3.21 -28.68
CA ASP A 85 1.90 -4.34 -28.82
C ASP A 85 1.76 -5.17 -27.54
N LEU A 86 2.44 -4.81 -26.45
CA LEU A 86 2.56 -5.65 -25.25
C LEU A 86 1.30 -5.57 -24.40
N GLU A 87 0.42 -6.57 -24.51
CA GLU A 87 -0.86 -6.68 -23.78
C GLU A 87 -0.72 -7.20 -22.34
N SER A 88 0.21 -8.13 -22.08
CA SER A 88 0.25 -8.86 -20.79
C SER A 88 1.64 -9.20 -20.25
N VAL A 89 1.84 -8.98 -18.94
CA VAL A 89 3.02 -9.45 -18.19
C VAL A 89 2.59 -10.30 -16.99
N SER A 90 2.82 -11.61 -17.03
CA SER A 90 2.39 -12.55 -15.97
C SER A 90 3.31 -12.58 -14.74
N GLY A 91 3.98 -11.46 -14.45
CA GLY A 91 4.99 -11.31 -13.41
C GLY A 91 5.15 -9.85 -13.00
N THR A 92 6.16 -9.57 -12.19
CA THR A 92 6.48 -8.19 -11.76
C THR A 92 7.09 -7.39 -12.91
N VAL A 93 6.63 -6.16 -13.11
CA VAL A 93 7.29 -5.17 -13.97
C VAL A 93 8.16 -4.29 -13.07
N THR A 94 9.48 -4.40 -13.18
CA THR A 94 10.45 -3.67 -12.34
C THR A 94 11.34 -2.77 -13.19
N VAL A 95 11.22 -1.46 -12.99
CA VAL A 95 11.97 -0.42 -13.70
C VAL A 95 12.70 0.44 -12.67
N THR A 96 13.98 0.13 -12.40
CA THR A 96 14.71 0.72 -11.26
C THR A 96 16.13 1.17 -11.54
N GLY A 97 16.51 2.38 -11.11
CA GLY A 97 17.89 2.85 -11.16
C GLY A 97 18.40 3.28 -12.55
N ASN A 98 17.49 3.46 -13.51
CA ASN A 98 17.83 3.79 -14.90
C ASN A 98 18.07 5.29 -15.05
N LYS A 99 19.34 5.70 -15.11
CA LYS A 99 19.74 7.11 -14.95
C LYS A 99 19.54 7.98 -16.19
N ALA A 100 19.60 7.40 -17.39
CA ALA A 100 19.37 8.12 -18.64
C ALA A 100 17.93 8.01 -19.19
N LEU A 101 17.07 7.20 -18.55
CA LEU A 101 15.75 6.85 -19.06
C LEU A 101 14.81 8.05 -18.91
N THR A 102 14.29 8.56 -20.02
CA THR A 102 13.40 9.74 -20.08
C THR A 102 11.94 9.38 -20.32
N SER A 103 11.66 8.30 -21.06
CA SER A 103 10.30 7.83 -21.34
C SER A 103 10.18 6.30 -21.23
N LEU A 104 9.01 5.83 -20.84
CA LEU A 104 8.59 4.44 -20.93
C LEU A 104 7.15 4.36 -21.43
N GLU A 105 6.91 3.55 -22.45
CA GLU A 105 5.65 3.52 -23.20
C GLU A 105 5.21 2.08 -23.51
N PHE A 106 4.30 1.53 -22.69
CA PHE A 106 3.60 0.27 -22.96
C PHE A 106 2.11 0.58 -23.09
N ASN A 107 1.74 1.16 -24.23
CA ASN A 107 0.42 1.79 -24.39
C ASN A 107 -0.73 0.78 -24.32
N ASP A 108 -0.53 -0.42 -24.84
CA ASP A 108 -1.58 -1.44 -24.97
C ASP A 108 -1.52 -2.49 -23.82
N LEU A 109 -0.71 -2.26 -22.78
CA LEU A 109 -0.47 -3.18 -21.64
C LEU A 109 -1.65 -3.25 -20.68
N GLY A 110 -2.65 -4.07 -21.04
CA GLY A 110 -3.85 -4.34 -20.25
C GLY A 110 -3.61 -4.92 -18.85
N THR A 111 -2.75 -5.94 -18.72
CA THR A 111 -2.65 -6.72 -17.45
C THR A 111 -1.21 -6.95 -16.96
N VAL A 112 -0.99 -6.68 -15.67
CA VAL A 112 0.22 -7.05 -14.92
C VAL A 112 -0.15 -7.95 -13.73
N ASP A 113 0.27 -9.21 -13.74
CA ASP A 113 -0.03 -10.16 -12.64
C ASP A 113 0.79 -9.91 -11.36
N GLY A 114 1.90 -9.19 -11.48
CA GLY A 114 2.80 -8.85 -10.37
C GLY A 114 2.57 -7.47 -9.77
N GLU A 115 3.60 -6.97 -9.09
CA GLU A 115 3.74 -5.55 -8.75
C GLU A 115 4.25 -4.79 -9.99
N LEU A 116 3.67 -3.62 -10.26
CA LEU A 116 4.25 -2.64 -11.17
C LEU A 116 5.08 -1.64 -10.35
N LYS A 117 6.40 -1.73 -10.48
CA LYS A 117 7.37 -0.98 -9.67
C LYS A 117 8.28 -0.13 -10.56
N VAL A 118 8.14 1.19 -10.45
CA VAL A 118 8.96 2.18 -11.18
C VAL A 118 9.59 3.13 -10.16
N GLN A 119 10.88 2.95 -9.84
CA GLN A 119 11.56 3.75 -8.79
C GLN A 119 12.97 4.19 -9.21
N ASP A 120 13.46 5.30 -8.65
CA ASP A 120 14.89 5.69 -8.70
C ASP A 120 15.44 5.94 -10.13
N ASN A 121 14.55 6.30 -11.06
CA ASN A 121 14.86 6.66 -12.45
C ASN A 121 14.87 8.20 -12.60
N ASP A 122 15.96 8.85 -12.19
CA ASP A 122 16.09 10.31 -11.98
C ASP A 122 15.68 11.21 -13.16
N ASN A 123 15.62 10.66 -14.38
CA ASN A 123 15.28 11.39 -15.59
C ASN A 123 13.94 10.98 -16.23
N LEU A 124 13.19 10.04 -15.65
CA LEU A 124 11.97 9.50 -16.25
C LEU A 124 10.80 10.48 -16.09
N LYS A 125 10.52 11.25 -17.15
CA LYS A 125 9.48 12.31 -17.13
C LYS A 125 8.13 11.83 -17.65
N GLU A 126 8.13 10.81 -18.52
CA GLU A 126 6.93 10.28 -19.16
C GLU A 126 6.79 8.77 -18.93
N LEU A 127 5.68 8.35 -18.32
CA LEU A 127 5.27 6.96 -18.18
C LEU A 127 3.86 6.81 -18.77
N LYS A 128 3.76 6.14 -19.93
CA LYS A 128 2.50 5.93 -20.67
C LYS A 128 2.13 4.46 -20.61
N LEU A 129 1.01 4.20 -19.93
CA LEU A 129 0.42 2.89 -19.66
C LEU A 129 -1.10 3.02 -19.79
N ASP A 130 -1.56 3.65 -20.89
CA ASP A 130 -2.94 4.10 -21.03
C ASP A 130 -3.95 2.95 -21.08
N GLY A 131 -3.59 1.84 -21.73
CA GLY A 131 -4.36 0.61 -21.76
C GLY A 131 -4.32 -0.22 -20.48
N LEU A 132 -3.55 0.16 -19.44
CA LEU A 132 -3.42 -0.64 -18.22
C LEU A 132 -4.69 -0.66 -17.40
N GLU A 133 -5.45 -1.75 -17.54
CA GLU A 133 -6.71 -2.04 -16.84
C GLU A 133 -6.46 -2.64 -15.45
N THR A 134 -5.58 -3.65 -15.35
CA THR A 134 -5.46 -4.50 -14.15
C THR A 134 -4.01 -4.71 -13.68
N VAL A 135 -3.79 -4.48 -12.38
CA VAL A 135 -2.58 -4.86 -11.64
C VAL A 135 -2.97 -5.78 -10.48
N ASN A 136 -2.64 -7.08 -10.58
CA ASN A 136 -3.05 -8.09 -9.58
C ASN A 136 -2.27 -8.01 -8.25
N ARG A 137 -1.28 -7.11 -8.14
CA ARG A 137 -0.66 -6.73 -6.85
C ARG A 137 -0.61 -5.20 -6.71
N GLY A 138 0.52 -4.66 -6.26
CA GLY A 138 0.67 -3.24 -5.94
C GLY A 138 1.18 -2.38 -7.10
N LEU A 139 0.99 -1.08 -6.95
CA LEU A 139 1.50 -0.04 -7.85
C LEU A 139 2.48 0.84 -7.07
N LYS A 140 3.78 0.74 -7.37
CA LYS A 140 4.84 1.43 -6.61
C LYS A 140 5.66 2.36 -7.49
N LEU A 141 5.28 3.64 -7.51
CA LEU A 141 5.87 4.66 -8.39
C LEU A 141 6.65 5.70 -7.57
N SER A 142 7.88 6.00 -7.96
CA SER A 142 8.74 6.98 -7.28
C SER A 142 9.70 7.64 -8.28
N GLY A 143 9.50 8.93 -8.54
CA GLY A 143 10.22 9.68 -9.59
C GLY A 143 9.73 11.12 -9.69
N ASP A 144 10.29 11.93 -10.60
CA ASP A 144 9.91 13.34 -10.79
C ASP A 144 9.03 13.56 -12.03
N PHE A 145 8.07 12.66 -12.24
CA PHE A 145 7.22 12.56 -13.41
C PHE A 145 6.49 13.87 -13.78
N THR A 146 6.53 14.18 -15.08
CA THR A 146 5.77 15.27 -15.71
C THR A 146 4.46 14.74 -16.31
N SER A 147 4.48 13.53 -16.88
CA SER A 147 3.30 12.82 -17.38
C SER A 147 3.27 11.38 -16.85
N LEU A 148 2.12 11.01 -16.29
CA LEU A 148 1.74 9.66 -15.91
C LEU A 148 0.38 9.41 -16.55
N SER A 149 0.30 8.40 -17.42
CA SER A 149 -0.93 8.07 -18.15
C SER A 149 -1.38 6.65 -17.82
N PHE A 150 -2.62 6.54 -17.35
CA PHE A 150 -3.27 5.34 -16.79
C PHE A 150 -4.76 5.38 -17.12
N SER A 151 -5.11 5.72 -18.36
CA SER A 151 -6.47 6.11 -18.75
C SER A 151 -7.54 5.05 -18.51
N ASN A 152 -7.18 3.76 -18.66
CA ASN A 152 -8.11 2.64 -18.52
C ASN A 152 -8.01 1.91 -17.16
N LEU A 153 -7.30 2.44 -16.16
CA LEU A 153 -6.99 1.70 -14.93
C LEU A 153 -8.23 1.46 -14.04
N GLU A 154 -8.75 0.23 -14.09
CA GLU A 154 -9.94 -0.23 -13.37
C GLU A 154 -9.63 -0.99 -12.08
N ASN A 155 -8.51 -1.73 -11.98
CA ASN A 155 -8.31 -2.67 -10.88
C ASN A 155 -6.84 -2.75 -10.41
N VAL A 156 -6.56 -2.30 -9.19
CA VAL A 156 -5.32 -2.54 -8.46
C VAL A 156 -5.63 -3.20 -7.13
N HIS A 157 -5.32 -4.50 -7.03
CA HIS A 157 -5.71 -5.34 -5.90
C HIS A 157 -4.81 -5.18 -4.66
N GLY A 158 -3.58 -4.68 -4.82
CA GLY A 158 -2.59 -4.52 -3.75
C GLY A 158 -2.33 -3.07 -3.34
N GLU A 159 -1.29 -2.89 -2.52
CA GLU A 159 -0.90 -1.56 -2.02
C GLU A 159 -0.38 -0.65 -3.14
N SER A 160 -0.85 0.60 -3.14
CA SER A 160 -0.53 1.61 -4.15
C SER A 160 0.14 2.81 -3.51
N ASN A 161 1.41 3.02 -3.84
CA ASN A 161 2.29 4.01 -3.24
C ASN A 161 2.96 4.82 -4.36
N ILE A 162 2.46 6.04 -4.57
CA ILE A 162 2.92 6.97 -5.60
C ILE A 162 3.58 8.17 -4.93
N GLN A 163 4.89 8.32 -5.12
CA GLN A 163 5.68 9.44 -4.61
C GLN A 163 6.24 10.24 -5.78
N ASN A 164 5.51 11.28 -6.18
CA ASN A 164 5.97 12.18 -7.23
C ASN A 164 6.82 13.31 -6.65
N SER A 165 7.93 13.66 -7.29
CA SER A 165 8.64 14.93 -7.04
C SER A 165 8.59 15.88 -8.25
N GLY A 166 7.86 15.50 -9.30
CA GLY A 166 7.61 16.24 -10.52
C GLY A 166 6.45 17.23 -10.43
N ASN A 167 6.00 17.73 -11.58
CA ASN A 167 4.92 18.73 -11.63
C ASN A 167 3.51 18.11 -11.70
N LEU A 168 3.40 16.79 -11.88
CA LEU A 168 2.12 16.10 -12.00
C LEU A 168 1.36 16.03 -10.66
N SER A 169 0.11 16.47 -10.68
CA SER A 169 -0.82 16.44 -9.54
C SER A 169 -1.44 15.05 -9.35
N CYS A 170 -1.52 14.58 -8.11
CA CYS A 170 -2.21 13.33 -7.74
C CYS A 170 -3.69 13.29 -8.16
N SER A 171 -4.30 14.43 -8.46
CA SER A 171 -5.73 14.59 -8.78
C SER A 171 -6.25 13.78 -9.97
N VAL A 172 -5.37 13.21 -10.81
CA VAL A 172 -5.75 12.22 -11.83
C VAL A 172 -5.93 10.84 -11.19
N LEU A 173 -4.96 10.38 -10.42
CA LEU A 173 -5.00 9.11 -9.67
C LEU A 173 -6.06 9.13 -8.56
N ASP A 174 -6.33 10.29 -7.97
CA ASP A 174 -7.40 10.49 -7.00
C ASP A 174 -8.79 10.23 -7.62
N ARG A 175 -9.00 10.53 -8.91
CA ARG A 175 -10.25 10.21 -9.61
C ARG A 175 -10.40 8.71 -9.83
N LEU A 176 -9.33 8.03 -10.23
CA LEU A 176 -9.31 6.57 -10.37
C LEU A 176 -9.63 5.89 -9.03
N ARG A 177 -9.07 6.38 -7.91
CA ARG A 177 -9.49 5.96 -6.55
C ARG A 177 -10.98 6.19 -6.32
N ASP A 178 -11.50 7.37 -6.63
CA ASP A 178 -12.90 7.72 -6.40
C ASP A 178 -13.88 6.96 -7.33
N GLN A 179 -13.38 6.41 -8.44
CA GLN A 179 -14.06 5.44 -9.30
C GLN A 179 -13.97 3.99 -8.79
N GLY A 180 -13.15 3.72 -7.77
CA GLY A 180 -12.97 2.41 -7.14
C GLY A 180 -11.73 1.63 -7.56
N ALA A 181 -10.85 2.20 -8.41
CA ALA A 181 -9.78 1.44 -9.04
C ALA A 181 -8.72 0.87 -8.09
N PHE A 182 -8.53 1.49 -6.93
CA PHE A 182 -7.59 1.03 -5.91
C PHE A 182 -8.35 0.27 -4.81
N GLN A 183 -8.27 -1.06 -4.84
CA GLN A 183 -8.93 -1.93 -3.85
C GLN A 183 -8.10 -2.12 -2.58
N GLY A 184 -6.77 -1.97 -2.69
CA GLY A 184 -5.82 -1.99 -1.56
C GLY A 184 -5.65 -0.63 -0.88
N SER A 185 -4.59 -0.49 -0.09
CA SER A 185 -4.19 0.81 0.47
C SER A 185 -3.72 1.74 -0.65
N TYR A 186 -4.21 2.99 -0.68
CA TYR A 186 -3.78 4.01 -1.66
C TYR A 186 -3.14 5.20 -0.97
N SER A 187 -1.98 5.61 -1.46
CA SER A 187 -1.30 6.85 -1.09
C SER A 187 -0.61 7.45 -2.31
N CYS A 188 -1.03 8.66 -2.69
CA CYS A 188 -0.30 9.51 -3.62
C CYS A 188 0.17 10.78 -2.90
N SER A 189 1.44 11.11 -3.04
CA SER A 189 2.00 12.37 -2.56
C SER A 189 2.81 13.05 -3.67
N ASN A 190 2.79 14.39 -3.69
CA ASN A 190 3.71 15.17 -4.51
C ASN A 190 4.59 16.06 -3.62
N SER A 191 5.91 15.88 -3.68
CA SER A 191 6.90 16.65 -2.91
C SER A 191 6.92 18.15 -3.25
N LYS A 192 6.46 18.54 -4.44
CA LYS A 192 6.22 19.94 -4.85
C LYS A 192 4.85 20.46 -4.44
N SER A 193 3.90 19.60 -4.03
CA SER A 193 2.68 20.02 -3.30
C SER A 193 2.99 20.35 -1.83
N GLY A 194 3.92 21.30 -1.65
CA GLY A 194 4.43 21.72 -0.35
C GLY A 194 3.33 22.30 0.54
N SER A 195 3.02 21.57 1.62
CA SER A 195 1.97 21.85 2.60
C SER A 195 0.53 21.78 2.08
N SER A 196 -0.20 20.78 2.57
CA SER A 196 -1.67 20.78 2.70
C SER A 196 -2.10 21.76 3.80
N GLY A 197 -1.67 23.02 3.68
CA GLY A 197 -1.99 24.07 4.64
C GLY A 197 -3.48 24.37 4.63
N LEU A 198 -4.23 23.72 5.54
CA LEU A 198 -5.69 23.75 5.72
C LEU A 198 -6.41 24.92 5.02
N SER A 199 -7.43 24.59 4.22
CA SER A 199 -8.26 25.57 3.49
C SER A 199 -8.61 26.79 4.37
N ALA A 200 -8.64 27.99 3.78
CA ALA A 200 -8.87 29.24 4.52
C ALA A 200 -10.13 29.19 5.41
N GLY A 201 -11.19 28.54 4.93
CA GLY A 201 -12.41 28.30 5.72
C GLY A 201 -12.20 27.39 6.93
N ALA A 202 -11.39 26.34 6.82
CA ALA A 202 -11.06 25.44 7.94
C ALA A 202 -10.20 26.16 9.01
N LYS A 203 -9.23 26.97 8.58
CA LYS A 203 -8.44 27.82 9.49
C LYS A 203 -9.32 28.84 10.23
N ALA A 204 -10.26 29.48 9.53
CA ALA A 204 -11.21 30.42 10.13
C ALA A 204 -12.17 29.72 11.13
N GLY A 205 -12.71 28.56 10.76
CA GLY A 205 -13.66 27.81 11.61
C GLY A 205 -13.08 27.41 12.97
N ILE A 206 -11.84 26.91 12.99
CA ILE A 206 -11.16 26.51 14.24
C ILE A 206 -10.93 27.74 15.16
N ALA A 207 -10.48 28.86 14.59
CA ALA A 207 -10.23 30.09 15.36
C ALA A 207 -11.51 30.61 16.04
N ILE A 208 -12.63 30.66 15.32
CA ILE A 208 -13.93 31.09 15.85
C ILE A 208 -14.43 30.11 16.92
N GLY A 209 -14.32 28.80 16.68
CA GLY A 209 -14.74 27.76 17.62
C GLY A 209 -14.01 27.84 18.97
N VAL A 210 -12.69 28.07 18.97
CA VAL A 210 -11.91 28.21 20.20
C VAL A 210 -12.30 29.47 20.99
N ILE A 211 -12.51 30.61 20.32
CA ILE A 211 -12.90 31.86 20.98
C ILE A 211 -14.27 31.70 21.68
N LEU A 212 -15.25 31.11 20.99
CA LEU A 212 -16.59 30.87 21.56
C LEU A 212 -16.55 29.83 22.69
N GLY A 213 -15.77 28.76 22.55
CA GLY A 213 -15.58 27.73 23.57
C GLY A 213 -14.97 28.30 24.86
N VAL A 214 -13.90 29.11 24.74
CA VAL A 214 -13.26 29.75 25.91
C VAL A 214 -14.21 30.75 26.58
N LEU A 215 -14.97 31.54 25.82
CA LEU A 215 -16.00 32.44 26.39
C LEU A 215 -17.08 31.69 27.18
N LEU A 216 -17.57 30.56 26.66
CA LEU A 216 -18.54 29.72 27.37
C LEU A 216 -17.95 29.11 28.65
N ILE A 217 -16.70 28.61 28.60
CA ILE A 217 -16.01 28.07 29.78
C ILE A 217 -15.82 29.15 30.85
N VAL A 218 -15.39 30.36 30.47
CA VAL A 218 -15.25 31.50 31.39
C VAL A 218 -16.60 31.91 32.00
N LEU A 219 -17.68 31.94 31.21
CA LEU A 219 -19.03 32.21 31.71
C LEU A 219 -19.52 31.12 32.67
N LEU A 220 -19.27 29.85 32.38
CA LEU A 220 -19.63 28.73 33.26
C LEU A 220 -18.83 28.76 34.57
N VAL A 221 -17.52 28.99 34.52
CA VAL A 221 -16.68 29.16 35.72
C VAL A 221 -17.13 30.37 36.53
N TRP A 222 -17.46 31.50 35.89
CA TRP A 222 -18.00 32.68 36.56
C TRP A 222 -19.39 32.42 37.17
N MET A 223 -20.29 31.71 36.49
CA MET A 223 -21.60 31.33 37.04
C MET A 223 -21.47 30.35 38.21
N CYS A 224 -20.58 29.36 38.12
CA CYS A 224 -20.26 28.45 39.22
C CYS A 224 -19.66 29.22 40.41
N ALA A 225 -18.70 30.11 40.18
CA ALA A 225 -18.14 30.98 41.21
C ALA A 225 -19.19 31.93 41.80
N ARG A 226 -20.14 32.44 41.02
CA ARG A 226 -21.23 33.34 41.47
C ARG A 226 -22.31 32.59 42.25
N ARG A 227 -22.62 31.33 41.88
CA ARG A 227 -23.47 30.41 42.67
C ARG A 227 -22.77 30.00 43.98
N GLN A 228 -21.51 29.57 43.92
CA GLN A 228 -20.72 29.27 45.12
C GLN A 228 -20.56 30.50 46.03
N ARG A 229 -20.33 31.71 45.52
CA ARG A 229 -20.27 32.95 46.34
C ARG A 229 -21.59 33.29 47.02
N ARG A 230 -22.73 32.75 46.57
CA ARG A 230 -24.01 32.81 47.30
C ARG A 230 -24.07 31.71 48.38
N GLN A 231 -23.72 30.47 48.05
CA GLN A 231 -23.74 29.33 48.99
C GLN A 231 -22.70 29.47 50.14
N ARG A 232 -21.49 29.94 49.85
CA ARG A 232 -20.41 30.16 50.83
C ARG A 232 -20.74 31.22 51.88
N ARG A 233 -21.78 32.05 51.68
CA ARG A 233 -22.29 32.96 52.73
C ARG A 233 -23.05 32.19 53.82
N ALA A 234 -23.88 31.22 53.44
CA ALA A 234 -24.61 30.38 54.39
C ALA A 234 -23.73 29.35 55.10
N GLN A 235 -22.68 28.83 54.44
CA GLN A 235 -21.78 27.86 55.09
C GLN A 235 -20.81 28.49 56.10
N LYS A 236 -20.51 29.80 56.03
CA LYS A 236 -19.56 30.40 56.96
C LYS A 236 -20.14 30.52 58.38
N GLU A 237 -21.42 30.87 58.48
CA GLU A 237 -22.17 30.92 59.73
C GLU A 237 -22.23 29.55 60.44
N ALA A 238 -22.16 28.44 59.70
CA ALA A 238 -22.11 27.10 60.29
C ALA A 238 -20.75 26.76 60.93
N ILE A 239 -19.64 27.29 60.39
CA ILE A 239 -18.29 27.02 60.89
C ILE A 239 -17.99 27.87 62.13
N ASP A 240 -18.34 29.16 62.08
CA ASP A 240 -18.08 30.09 63.18
C ASP A 240 -18.90 29.70 64.46
N ASN A 241 -20.11 29.14 64.29
CA ASN A 241 -20.90 28.59 65.40
C ASN A 241 -20.32 27.30 66.01
N ILE A 242 -19.65 26.45 65.22
CA ILE A 242 -18.97 25.24 65.75
C ILE A 242 -17.69 25.64 66.49
N ALA A 243 -16.94 26.63 65.99
CA ALA A 243 -15.77 27.18 66.68
C ALA A 243 -16.12 27.79 68.05
N ALA A 244 -17.27 28.47 68.16
CA ALA A 244 -17.76 29.01 69.43
C ALA A 244 -18.15 27.92 70.45
N ALA A 245 -18.62 26.75 70.00
CA ALA A 245 -19.02 25.64 70.86
C ALA A 245 -17.84 24.75 71.31
N GLY A 246 -16.74 24.72 70.55
CA GLY A 246 -15.58 23.86 70.84
C GLY A 246 -14.72 24.29 72.05
N ALA A 247 -14.90 25.50 72.56
CA ALA A 247 -14.02 26.10 73.58
C ALA A 247 -14.31 25.66 75.05
N ALA A 248 -15.01 24.54 75.27
CA ALA A 248 -15.47 24.16 76.61
C ALA A 248 -15.62 22.64 76.88
N ARG A 249 -14.54 21.84 76.73
CA ARG A 249 -14.25 20.70 77.64
C ARG A 249 -12.87 20.03 77.48
N THR A 250 -12.04 20.35 78.46
CA THR A 250 -11.10 19.48 79.21
C THR A 250 -11.73 18.11 79.62
N ILE A 251 -11.03 17.02 80.01
CA ILE A 251 -9.62 16.78 80.41
C ILE A 251 -9.32 15.24 80.45
N VAL A 252 -8.06 14.79 80.19
CA VAL A 252 -7.35 13.58 80.75
C VAL A 252 -7.98 12.17 80.46
N ASP A 253 -7.33 10.99 80.52
CA ASP A 253 -6.01 10.43 80.93
C ASP A 253 -5.22 9.86 79.71
N GLU A 254 -3.91 9.55 79.65
CA GLU A 254 -2.72 9.44 80.54
C GLU A 254 -2.08 8.00 80.56
N GLU A 255 -0.77 7.91 80.88
CA GLU A 255 0.17 6.76 80.86
C GLU A 255 0.80 6.33 79.50
N LYS A 256 2.11 6.00 79.40
CA LYS A 256 3.18 5.83 80.41
C LYS A 256 4.60 6.26 79.92
N ALA A 257 5.34 6.91 80.83
CA ALA A 257 6.79 7.15 81.03
C ALA A 257 7.84 6.24 80.31
N GLU A 258 9.16 6.54 80.16
CA GLU A 258 10.06 7.72 80.39
C GLU A 258 11.42 7.46 79.60
N HIS A 259 12.55 8.19 79.62
CA HIS A 259 13.27 8.95 80.68
C HIS A 259 14.37 9.90 80.12
N ARG A 260 14.60 11.05 80.78
CA ARG A 260 15.85 11.85 81.06
C ARG A 260 17.19 11.58 80.29
N VAL A 261 18.11 12.52 79.99
CA VAL A 261 18.65 13.76 80.66
C VAL A 261 19.19 14.76 79.58
N SER A 262 18.74 16.02 79.45
CA SER A 262 19.24 17.33 80.02
C SER A 262 20.62 17.89 79.57
N GLY A 263 20.67 19.15 79.09
CA GLY A 263 21.92 19.94 78.86
C GLY A 263 21.81 21.20 77.96
N THR A 264 22.40 22.34 78.37
CA THR A 264 22.43 23.68 77.71
C THR A 264 23.66 24.49 78.24
N PRO A 265 24.06 25.71 77.76
CA PRO A 265 23.90 26.41 76.47
C PRO A 265 25.21 27.10 75.92
N SER A 266 25.10 27.82 74.78
CA SER A 266 25.79 29.12 74.41
C SER A 266 27.26 29.27 73.90
N LEU A 267 27.40 30.15 72.87
CA LEU A 267 28.50 31.11 72.53
C LEU A 267 29.74 30.63 71.69
N PRO A 268 30.53 31.54 71.02
CA PRO A 268 30.90 31.39 69.58
C PRO A 268 32.41 31.56 69.21
N GLU A 269 32.70 31.92 67.93
CA GLU A 269 34.02 32.13 67.25
C GLU A 269 34.82 30.83 66.93
N ASP A 270 35.67 30.72 65.89
CA ASP A 270 35.89 31.42 64.61
C ASP A 270 36.67 30.47 63.63
N SER A 271 36.84 30.84 62.36
CA SER A 271 37.92 30.43 61.43
C SER A 271 37.96 29.03 60.76
N SER A 272 37.90 29.11 59.42
CA SER A 272 38.89 28.51 58.48
C SER A 272 38.88 27.02 58.06
N GLN A 273 38.49 26.82 56.78
CA GLN A 273 39.07 25.93 55.74
C GLN A 273 38.62 24.46 55.50
N MET A 274 38.80 24.08 54.21
CA MET A 274 38.88 22.74 53.57
C MET A 274 37.60 21.94 53.23
N GLN A 275 37.16 22.15 51.98
CA GLN A 275 36.80 21.16 50.93
C GLN A 275 36.53 19.68 51.31
N ALA A 276 35.35 19.16 50.94
CA ALA A 276 35.17 17.79 50.42
C ALA A 276 33.90 17.67 49.56
N VAL A 277 33.87 16.71 48.61
CA VAL A 277 32.88 16.62 47.52
C VAL A 277 31.66 15.74 47.87
N ASN A 278 30.48 16.13 47.37
CA ASN A 278 29.20 15.42 47.51
C ASN A 278 29.22 14.00 46.89
N SER A 279 28.54 13.03 47.50
CA SER A 279 28.58 11.61 47.11
C SER A 279 27.19 11.00 46.89
N ILE A 280 26.92 10.55 45.66
CA ILE A 280 25.73 9.75 45.28
C ILE A 280 26.22 8.47 44.59
N PRO A 281 25.77 7.27 45.02
CA PRO A 281 26.20 6.00 44.42
C PRO A 281 25.61 5.77 43.01
N ARG A 282 26.36 5.10 42.14
CA ARG A 282 26.00 4.81 40.73
C ARG A 282 25.78 3.32 40.50
N LYS A 283 25.03 2.97 39.45
CA LYS A 283 25.21 1.69 38.70
C LYS A 283 24.97 1.94 37.19
N PRO A 284 25.94 1.65 36.29
CA PRO A 284 25.86 1.99 34.87
C PRO A 284 25.39 0.84 33.95
N LEU A 285 25.19 1.16 32.66
CA LEU A 285 24.83 0.24 31.56
C LEU A 285 26.08 -0.28 30.79
N SER A 286 25.85 -1.26 29.91
CA SER A 286 26.84 -1.92 29.04
C SER A 286 27.22 -1.14 27.75
N PRO A 287 28.42 -1.35 27.19
CA PRO A 287 28.84 -0.92 25.84
C PRO A 287 28.77 -2.06 24.77
N PRO A 288 28.99 -1.76 23.46
CA PRO A 288 28.73 -2.67 22.33
C PRO A 288 29.99 -3.43 21.78
N PRO A 289 29.83 -4.38 20.83
CA PRO A 289 30.92 -5.13 20.19
C PRO A 289 31.37 -4.58 18.82
N LEU A 290 32.61 -4.87 18.43
CA LEU A 290 33.12 -4.79 17.05
C LEU A 290 34.20 -5.87 16.78
N GLU A 291 34.08 -6.52 15.62
CA GLU A 291 35.12 -7.04 14.70
C GLU A 291 36.09 -8.23 14.99
N THR A 292 36.30 -8.97 13.88
CA THR A 292 37.51 -9.67 13.38
C THR A 292 37.93 -11.12 13.74
N GLU A 293 38.16 -11.87 12.64
CA GLU A 293 39.15 -12.93 12.36
C GLU A 293 39.07 -14.37 12.92
N ALA A 294 38.68 -15.27 12.00
CA ALA A 294 39.31 -16.55 11.59
C ALA A 294 40.10 -17.45 12.57
N GLY A 295 39.71 -18.73 12.62
CA GLY A 295 40.54 -19.85 13.12
C GLY A 295 39.78 -21.18 13.12
N GLY A 296 40.37 -22.25 12.57
CA GLY A 296 39.71 -23.57 12.45
C GLY A 296 40.23 -24.63 13.43
N GLY A 297 39.42 -25.66 13.69
CA GLY A 297 39.79 -26.82 14.52
C GLY A 297 38.69 -27.89 14.54
N SER A 298 39.08 -29.17 14.54
CA SER A 298 38.16 -30.32 14.45
C SER A 298 38.26 -31.23 15.68
N THR A 299 37.14 -31.90 15.98
CA THR A 299 36.95 -33.17 16.75
C THR A 299 35.47 -33.25 17.12
N SER A 300 34.76 -34.37 17.28
CA SER A 300 34.82 -35.78 16.88
C SER A 300 33.81 -36.49 17.81
N LEU A 301 33.19 -37.58 17.36
CA LEU A 301 32.14 -38.36 18.06
C LEU A 301 32.50 -38.80 19.50
N PRO A 302 31.51 -39.34 20.22
CA PRO A 302 31.64 -40.77 20.53
C PRO A 302 30.45 -41.65 20.07
N SER A 303 30.80 -42.88 19.72
CA SER A 303 29.91 -44.06 19.57
C SER A 303 29.53 -44.62 20.96
N ALA A 304 28.78 -45.72 21.17
CA ALA A 304 28.09 -46.71 20.34
C ALA A 304 26.86 -47.22 21.17
N LEU A 305 26.18 -48.38 21.04
CA LEU A 305 26.17 -49.66 20.26
C LEU A 305 24.64 -50.06 20.28
N VAL A 306 24.06 -51.22 19.93
CA VAL A 306 24.43 -52.61 19.59
C VAL A 306 23.62 -53.05 18.34
N VAL A 307 24.05 -54.10 17.62
CA VAL A 307 23.32 -54.69 16.47
C VAL A 307 22.34 -55.79 16.92
N GLY A 308 21.18 -55.91 16.26
CA GLY A 308 20.26 -57.05 16.41
C GLY A 308 19.30 -57.19 15.22
N ASP A 309 19.52 -58.19 14.38
CA ASP A 309 18.73 -58.47 13.16
C ASP A 309 17.60 -59.49 13.41
N GLN A 310 16.38 -59.19 12.93
CA GLN A 310 15.37 -60.20 12.65
C GLN A 310 14.22 -59.70 11.75
N ARG A 311 13.47 -60.65 11.17
CA ARG A 311 12.77 -60.49 9.89
C ARG A 311 11.34 -61.02 9.94
N ALA A 312 10.41 -60.24 9.39
CA ALA A 312 9.00 -60.56 9.05
C ALA A 312 8.02 -60.89 10.20
N SER A 313 6.81 -60.32 10.16
CA SER A 313 5.58 -61.03 9.74
C SER A 313 4.33 -60.11 9.76
N MET A 314 3.16 -60.64 9.39
CA MET A 314 1.85 -59.98 9.32
C MET A 314 0.98 -60.23 10.59
N GLY A 315 -0.05 -59.40 10.79
CA GLY A 315 -1.05 -59.49 11.88
C GLY A 315 -1.30 -58.11 12.51
N ALA A 316 -2.41 -57.37 12.33
CA ALA A 316 -3.84 -57.63 12.05
C ALA A 316 -4.69 -58.02 13.29
N GLY A 317 -5.33 -57.00 13.91
CA GLY A 317 -6.38 -57.14 14.92
C GLY A 317 -5.92 -57.10 16.40
N THR A 318 -6.75 -56.72 17.39
CA THR A 318 -8.10 -56.12 17.37
C THR A 318 -8.42 -55.31 18.67
N ASN A 319 -9.27 -54.29 18.51
CA ASN A 319 -10.28 -53.76 19.48
C ASN A 319 -9.94 -53.14 20.85
N ALA A 320 -10.87 -52.27 21.27
CA ALA A 320 -11.14 -51.69 22.60
C ALA A 320 -10.15 -50.59 23.10
N GLN A 321 -10.58 -49.53 23.80
CA GLN A 321 -11.95 -49.15 24.23
C GLN A 321 -12.12 -47.62 24.30
N SER A 322 -13.37 -47.16 24.12
CA SER A 322 -13.98 -45.85 24.43
C SER A 322 -13.12 -44.67 24.95
N ASP A 323 -13.19 -43.53 24.25
CA ASP A 323 -13.77 -42.29 24.83
C ASP A 323 -14.24 -41.29 23.73
N PRO A 324 -15.14 -40.31 24.01
CA PRO A 324 -15.83 -39.55 22.97
C PRO A 324 -15.49 -38.04 22.87
N SER A 325 -15.31 -37.53 21.64
CA SER A 325 -15.75 -36.17 21.26
C SER A 325 -15.68 -35.90 19.74
N LEU A 326 -16.87 -35.65 19.15
CA LEU A 326 -17.20 -34.77 18.02
C LEU A 326 -16.05 -34.43 17.01
N PHE A 327 -16.03 -35.02 15.82
CA PHE A 327 -16.70 -34.49 14.60
C PHE A 327 -16.35 -33.01 14.33
N LEU A 328 -15.69 -32.66 13.20
CA LEU A 328 -16.11 -32.97 11.83
C LEU A 328 -15.08 -33.76 11.00
N ARG A 329 -15.57 -34.63 10.11
CA ARG A 329 -14.78 -35.19 8.98
C ARG A 329 -15.16 -34.47 7.68
N PRO A 330 -14.27 -34.38 6.68
CA PRO A 330 -14.63 -33.84 5.36
C PRO A 330 -15.77 -34.65 4.72
N MET A 331 -16.81 -33.98 4.21
CA MET A 331 -17.80 -34.63 3.36
C MET A 331 -17.22 -34.86 1.96
N PRO A 332 -17.43 -36.03 1.33
CA PRO A 332 -17.24 -36.17 -0.11
C PRO A 332 -18.27 -35.29 -0.82
N ARG A 333 -17.82 -34.25 -1.54
CA ARG A 333 -18.69 -33.53 -2.48
C ARG A 333 -19.06 -34.51 -3.59
N ARG A 334 -20.35 -34.84 -3.71
CA ARG A 334 -20.88 -35.45 -4.93
C ARG A 334 -20.69 -34.45 -6.07
N GLN A 335 -20.18 -34.95 -7.18
CA GLN A 335 -20.21 -34.27 -8.46
C GLN A 335 -21.70 -34.13 -8.87
N PRO A 336 -22.20 -32.93 -9.21
CA PRO A 336 -23.57 -32.79 -9.72
C PRO A 336 -23.66 -33.48 -11.09
N SER A 337 -24.77 -34.18 -11.33
CA SER A 337 -25.09 -34.70 -12.66
C SER A 337 -25.65 -33.59 -13.54
N GLU A 338 -25.20 -33.51 -14.79
CA GLU A 338 -25.84 -32.71 -15.83
C GLU A 338 -27.21 -33.32 -16.19
N SER A 339 -28.26 -32.90 -15.49
CA SER A 339 -29.64 -33.35 -15.74
C SER A 339 -30.74 -32.31 -15.50
N ASP A 340 -30.39 -31.11 -15.02
CA ASP A 340 -31.36 -30.06 -14.64
C ASP A 340 -30.96 -28.69 -15.21
N VAL A 341 -30.75 -28.64 -16.54
CA VAL A 341 -30.74 -27.36 -17.28
C VAL A 341 -32.16 -27.15 -17.82
N PRO A 342 -32.87 -26.06 -17.44
CA PRO A 342 -34.19 -25.80 -18.00
C PRO A 342 -34.05 -25.50 -19.50
N MET A 343 -34.71 -26.30 -20.34
CA MET A 343 -34.75 -26.02 -21.78
C MET A 343 -35.47 -24.69 -22.01
N LEU A 344 -34.77 -23.74 -22.62
CA LEU A 344 -35.39 -22.57 -23.22
C LEU A 344 -36.21 -23.04 -24.43
N ASP A 345 -37.52 -22.82 -24.36
CA ASP A 345 -38.43 -23.10 -25.46
C ASP A 345 -38.20 -22.09 -26.60
N SER A 346 -37.86 -22.58 -27.79
CA SER A 346 -37.49 -21.76 -28.95
C SER A 346 -38.71 -21.16 -29.67
N GLY A 347 -39.77 -20.82 -28.93
CA GLY A 347 -41.09 -20.49 -29.46
C GLY A 347 -41.17 -19.15 -30.21
N ASP A 348 -40.44 -18.13 -29.77
CA ASP A 348 -40.54 -16.76 -30.30
C ASP A 348 -39.16 -16.17 -30.66
N VAL A 349 -38.63 -16.58 -31.82
CA VAL A 349 -37.54 -15.86 -32.50
C VAL A 349 -38.12 -15.04 -33.64
N HIS A 350 -38.35 -13.75 -33.40
CA HIS A 350 -38.69 -12.81 -34.47
C HIS A 350 -37.43 -12.43 -35.26
N GLU A 351 -37.29 -12.95 -36.48
CA GLU A 351 -36.28 -12.46 -37.43
C GLU A 351 -36.55 -10.98 -37.76
N ALA A 352 -35.60 -10.11 -37.44
CA ALA A 352 -35.66 -8.71 -37.86
C ALA A 352 -35.41 -8.62 -39.38
N PRO A 353 -36.31 -8.02 -40.17
CA PRO A 353 -36.15 -7.97 -41.62
C PRO A 353 -34.95 -7.11 -42.02
N VAL A 354 -34.15 -7.62 -42.96
CA VAL A 354 -32.97 -6.94 -43.50
C VAL A 354 -33.39 -5.62 -44.14
N GLN A 355 -33.02 -4.49 -43.52
CA GLN A 355 -33.21 -3.17 -44.12
C GLN A 355 -32.20 -2.99 -45.27
N SER A 356 -32.71 -3.03 -46.50
CA SER A 356 -31.97 -2.76 -47.72
C SER A 356 -31.65 -1.27 -47.85
N ALA A 357 -30.50 -0.97 -48.47
CA ALA A 357 -29.88 0.36 -48.37
C ALA A 357 -30.70 1.51 -48.98
N ARG A 358 -30.98 2.52 -48.13
CA ARG A 358 -31.26 3.94 -48.37
C ARG A 358 -31.21 4.65 -46.99
N GLU A 359 -30.86 5.92 -46.86
CA GLU A 359 -30.44 6.95 -47.82
C GLU A 359 -29.26 7.74 -47.22
N GLN A 360 -28.57 8.60 -47.98
CA GLN A 360 -27.48 9.43 -47.41
C GLN A 360 -28.06 10.67 -46.74
N ASP A 361 -28.25 10.63 -45.42
CA ASP A 361 -28.63 11.82 -44.65
C ASP A 361 -27.57 12.91 -44.72
N ALA A 362 -28.03 14.16 -44.90
CA ALA A 362 -27.19 15.33 -45.03
C ALA A 362 -26.55 15.76 -43.69
N PRO A 363 -25.38 16.44 -43.70
CA PRO A 363 -24.79 16.97 -42.48
C PRO A 363 -25.70 18.03 -41.86
N TYR A 364 -26.00 17.89 -40.57
CA TYR A 364 -26.79 18.85 -39.80
C TYR A 364 -26.01 20.15 -39.59
N GLU A 365 -26.44 21.22 -40.26
CA GLU A 365 -25.88 22.56 -40.10
C GLU A 365 -26.34 23.17 -38.75
N LEU A 366 -25.41 23.33 -37.81
CA LEU A 366 -25.71 23.88 -36.48
C LEU A 366 -25.81 25.41 -36.53
N ASP A 367 -27.05 25.92 -36.64
CA ASP A 367 -27.34 27.35 -36.60
C ASP A 367 -26.93 27.99 -35.25
N ALA A 368 -25.79 28.66 -35.26
CA ALA A 368 -25.22 29.35 -34.11
C ALA A 368 -25.90 30.73 -33.94
N GLY A 369 -27.05 30.73 -33.27
CA GLY A 369 -27.86 31.92 -33.00
C GLY A 369 -27.08 33.12 -32.41
N PRO A 370 -27.54 34.36 -32.66
CA PRO A 370 -26.72 35.57 -32.61
C PRO A 370 -26.13 35.89 -31.23
N VAL A 371 -24.81 35.72 -31.10
CA VAL A 371 -24.02 36.04 -29.91
C VAL A 371 -24.01 37.56 -29.66
N ARG A 372 -24.73 38.01 -28.61
CA ARG A 372 -24.67 39.40 -28.14
C ARG A 372 -23.37 39.67 -27.39
N GLY A 373 -22.33 40.05 -28.11
CA GLY A 373 -21.05 40.45 -27.54
C GLY A 373 -21.12 41.78 -26.79
N THR A 374 -21.28 41.72 -25.46
CA THR A 374 -21.13 42.89 -24.56
C THR A 374 -20.11 42.58 -23.46
N HIS A 375 -18.82 42.70 -23.79
CA HIS A 375 -17.72 43.07 -22.86
C HIS A 375 -16.38 43.17 -23.61
N GLN A 376 -16.18 44.25 -24.36
CA GLN A 376 -14.85 44.78 -24.63
C GLN A 376 -14.85 46.26 -24.24
N GLN A 377 -13.93 46.63 -23.34
CA GLN A 377 -13.79 47.98 -22.83
C GLN A 377 -12.30 48.30 -22.86
N ALA A 378 -11.89 49.18 -23.77
CA ALA A 378 -10.49 49.47 -24.02
C ALA A 378 -9.88 50.22 -22.82
N ILE A 379 -8.82 49.66 -22.25
CA ILE A 379 -7.99 50.35 -21.25
C ILE A 379 -7.00 51.20 -22.04
N HIS A 380 -7.22 52.52 -22.04
CA HIS A 380 -6.20 53.46 -22.48
C HIS A 380 -5.08 53.54 -21.43
N HIS A 381 -3.84 53.58 -21.93
CA HIS A 381 -2.68 54.05 -21.18
C HIS A 381 -2.20 55.35 -21.84
N ASP A 382 -2.12 56.40 -21.02
CA ASP A 382 -1.26 57.57 -21.23
C ASP A 382 0.01 57.40 -20.36
#